data_AF-A0A0N5B473-F1
#
_entry.id   AF-A0A0N5B473-F1
#
_cell.length_a   1.000
_cell.length_b   1.000
_cell.length_c   1.000
_cell.angle_alpha   90.00
_cell.angle_beta   90.00
_cell.angle_gamma   90.00
#
_symmetry.space_group_name_H-M   'P 1'
#
loop_
_entity.id
_entity.type
_entity.pdbx_description
1 polymer ?
#
loop_
_entity_poly.entity_id
_entity_poly.type
_entity_poly.pdbx_seq_one_letter_code
_entity_poly.pdbx_strand_id
1 'polypeptide(L)'
;MIFNRLLRISSNTLEVYQFRDRATYYKQSNKWTPRFFRRFLIRYPRALMFTTLGLLAGSFLVPTSYWIYRYSKMSNEEFRVFIDDQNKVIGKRQRFGSDLWFPWKTDNTEEVK
;
A
#
# COMPACT_ATOMS: atom_id res chain seq x y z
N MET A 1 19.28 -56.59 21.63
CA MET A 1 18.18 -56.22 20.71
C MET A 1 17.41 -54.96 21.11
N ILE A 2 17.43 -54.54 22.38
CA ILE A 2 16.70 -53.34 22.87
C ILE A 2 17.35 -52.03 22.39
N PHE A 3 18.68 -51.98 22.35
CA PHE A 3 19.45 -50.81 21.90
C PHE A 3 19.10 -50.35 20.47
N ASN A 4 18.93 -51.30 19.54
CA ASN A 4 18.54 -51.00 18.16
C ASN A 4 17.10 -50.48 18.04
N ARG A 5 16.20 -50.86 18.97
CA ARG A 5 14.84 -50.31 19.04
C ARG A 5 14.84 -48.89 19.57
N LEU A 6 15.67 -48.58 20.59
CA LEU A 6 15.79 -47.24 21.15
C LEU A 6 16.38 -46.23 20.16
N LEU A 7 17.42 -46.61 19.41
CA LEU A 7 17.98 -45.79 18.33
C LEU A 7 16.97 -45.48 17.22
N ARG A 8 16.10 -46.44 16.90
CA ARG A 8 15.04 -46.28 15.90
C ARG A 8 13.89 -45.38 16.40
N ILE A 9 13.64 -45.35 17.70
CA ILE A 9 12.67 -44.44 18.32
C ILE A 9 13.22 -43.01 18.32
N SER A 10 14.51 -42.81 18.64
CA SER A 10 15.12 -41.48 18.63
C SER A 10 15.23 -40.87 17.24
N SER A 11 15.51 -41.67 16.20
CA SER A 11 15.59 -41.18 14.82
C SER A 11 14.23 -40.73 14.28
N ASN A 12 13.16 -41.48 14.58
CA ASN A 12 11.80 -41.13 14.15
C ASN A 12 11.28 -39.88 14.86
N THR A 13 11.64 -39.65 16.13
CA THR A 13 11.24 -38.42 16.84
C THR A 13 12.00 -37.18 16.35
N LEU A 14 13.25 -37.33 15.93
CA LEU A 14 14.08 -36.22 15.47
C LEU A 14 13.62 -35.69 14.09
N GLU A 15 13.29 -36.58 13.16
CA GLU A 15 12.75 -36.19 11.86
C GLU A 15 11.38 -35.50 12.00
N VAL A 16 10.50 -36.03 12.86
CA VAL A 16 9.18 -35.43 13.14
C VAL A 16 9.30 -34.04 13.80
N TYR A 17 10.32 -33.83 14.66
CA TYR A 17 10.61 -32.52 15.24
C TYR A 17 11.14 -31.54 14.18
N GLN A 18 12.05 -31.99 13.31
CA GLN A 18 12.63 -31.15 12.25
C GLN A 18 11.58 -30.75 11.20
N PHE A 19 10.55 -31.56 10.93
CA PHE A 19 9.45 -31.15 10.05
C PHE A 19 8.58 -30.03 10.63
N ARG A 20 8.44 -29.94 11.96
CA ARG A 20 7.70 -28.85 12.63
C ARG A 20 8.47 -27.53 12.65
N ASP A 21 9.79 -27.58 12.62
CA ASP A 21 10.63 -26.36 12.59
C ASP A 21 10.89 -25.81 11.18
N ARG A 22 10.63 -26.55 10.10
CA ARG A 22 10.74 -25.98 8.73
C ARG A 22 9.79 -24.81 8.45
N ALA A 23 8.75 -24.61 9.27
CA ALA A 23 7.87 -23.45 9.20
C ALA A 23 8.36 -22.22 10.01
N THR A 24 9.53 -22.29 10.67
CA THR A 24 10.05 -21.18 11.49
C THR A 24 10.54 -19.97 10.68
N TYR A 25 10.82 -20.12 9.38
CA TYR A 25 11.04 -18.98 8.49
C TYR A 25 9.82 -18.02 8.42
N TYR A 26 8.64 -18.49 8.86
CA TYR A 26 7.42 -17.69 8.97
C TYR A 26 7.08 -17.25 10.41
N LYS A 27 7.99 -17.33 11.38
CA LYS A 27 7.82 -16.64 12.67
C LYS A 27 8.51 -15.27 12.61
N GLN A 28 7.87 -14.28 11.97
CA GLN A 28 8.24 -12.89 12.22
C GLN A 28 7.78 -12.51 13.63
N SER A 29 8.70 -12.02 14.45
CA SER A 29 8.43 -11.49 15.79
C SER A 29 7.51 -10.26 15.77
N ASN A 30 7.43 -9.58 14.62
CA ASN A 30 6.68 -8.35 14.46
C ASN A 30 5.19 -8.64 14.16
N LYS A 31 4.33 -8.42 15.16
CA LYS A 31 2.89 -8.70 15.13
C LYS A 31 2.05 -7.64 14.39
N TRP A 32 2.68 -6.64 13.79
CA TRP A 32 1.97 -5.49 13.22
C TRP A 32 1.09 -5.84 12.00
N THR A 33 1.48 -6.82 11.19
CA THR A 33 0.66 -7.22 10.03
C THR A 33 -0.45 -8.20 10.43
N PRO A 34 -1.73 -7.92 10.09
CA PRO A 34 -2.81 -8.85 10.38
C PRO A 34 -2.56 -10.23 9.74
N ARG A 35 -2.89 -11.31 10.48
CA ARG A 35 -2.59 -12.69 10.08
C ARG A 35 -3.14 -13.06 8.69
N PHE A 36 -4.29 -12.50 8.31
CA PHE A 36 -4.89 -12.72 7.00
C PHE A 36 -4.04 -12.14 5.86
N PHE A 37 -3.69 -10.85 5.93
CA PHE A 37 -2.84 -10.19 4.94
C PHE A 37 -1.51 -10.92 4.77
N ARG A 38 -0.91 -11.33 5.89
CA ARG A 38 0.34 -12.08 5.87
C ARG A 38 0.23 -13.41 5.11
N ARG A 39 -0.80 -14.21 5.40
CA ARG A 39 -1.05 -15.48 4.71
C ARG A 39 -1.36 -15.28 3.22
N PHE A 40 -2.12 -14.23 2.90
CA PHE A 40 -2.45 -13.88 1.53
C PHE A 40 -1.20 -13.53 0.72
N LEU A 41 -0.33 -12.67 1.24
CA LEU A 41 0.90 -12.25 0.56
C LEU A 41 1.92 -13.38 0.40
N ILE A 42 2.03 -14.28 1.37
CA ILE A 42 2.90 -15.47 1.26
C ILE A 42 2.36 -16.42 0.17
N ARG A 43 1.04 -16.63 0.13
CA ARG A 43 0.39 -17.49 -0.87
C ARG A 43 0.44 -16.87 -2.27
N TYR A 44 0.38 -15.54 -2.36
CA TYR A 44 0.34 -14.79 -3.61
C TYR A 44 1.45 -13.73 -3.62
N PRO A 45 2.71 -14.12 -3.88
CA PRO A 45 3.84 -13.19 -3.87
C PRO A 45 3.72 -12.08 -4.92
N ARG A 46 3.02 -12.35 -6.03
CA ARG A 46 2.73 -11.35 -7.08
C ARG A 46 1.63 -10.36 -6.68
N ALA A 47 0.88 -10.60 -5.61
CA ALA A 47 -0.21 -9.71 -5.20
C ALA A 47 0.30 -8.30 -4.89
N LEU A 48 1.48 -8.16 -4.28
CA LEU A 48 2.10 -6.85 -4.03
C LEU A 48 2.29 -6.07 -5.33
N MET A 49 2.83 -6.71 -6.37
CA MET A 49 3.02 -6.09 -7.68
C MET A 49 1.70 -5.62 -8.30
N PHE A 50 0.64 -6.43 -8.23
CA PHE A 50 -0.66 -6.03 -8.77
C PHE A 50 -1.32 -4.92 -7.95
N THR A 51 -1.16 -4.94 -6.62
CA THR A 51 -1.67 -3.86 -5.76
C THR A 51 -0.96 -2.54 -6.02
N THR A 52 0.38 -2.55 -6.15
CA THR A 52 1.13 -1.33 -6.47
C THR A 52 0.81 -0.84 -7.88
N LEU A 53 0.71 -1.73 -8.86
CA LEU A 53 0.28 -1.37 -10.21
C LEU A 53 -1.13 -0.77 -10.20
N GLY A 54 -2.07 -1.36 -9.48
CA GLY A 54 -3.43 -0.84 -9.35
C GLY A 54 -3.47 0.55 -8.70
N LEU A 55 -2.70 0.76 -7.63
CA LEU A 55 -2.58 2.07 -6.98
C LEU A 55 -1.98 3.13 -7.92
N LEU A 56 -0.91 2.78 -8.64
CA LEU A 56 -0.27 3.69 -9.60
C LEU A 56 -1.21 3.98 -10.76
N ALA A 57 -1.81 2.96 -11.37
CA ALA A 57 -2.80 3.13 -12.45
C ALA A 57 -3.98 3.99 -11.98
N GLY A 58 -4.52 3.74 -10.78
CA GLY A 58 -5.58 4.56 -10.19
C GLY A 58 -5.18 6.02 -10.02
N SER A 59 -3.95 6.26 -9.54
CA SER A 59 -3.42 7.62 -9.36
C SER A 59 -3.32 8.42 -10.66
N PHE A 60 -3.15 7.75 -11.81
CA PHE A 60 -3.20 8.39 -13.13
C PHE A 60 -4.64 8.50 -13.66
N LEU A 61 -5.43 7.42 -13.59
CA LEU A 61 -6.75 7.36 -14.22
C LEU A 61 -7.76 8.29 -13.54
N VAL A 62 -7.76 8.36 -12.21
CA VAL A 62 -8.73 9.17 -11.45
C VAL A 62 -8.66 10.66 -11.84
N PRO A 63 -7.51 11.37 -11.73
CA PRO A 63 -7.46 12.77 -12.12
C PRO A 63 -7.74 12.95 -13.62
N THR A 64 -7.22 12.09 -14.48
CA THR A 64 -7.43 12.18 -15.93
C THR A 64 -8.91 12.08 -16.29
N SER A 65 -9.62 11.11 -15.71
CA SER A 65 -11.06 10.94 -15.91
C SER A 65 -11.88 12.15 -15.42
N TYR A 66 -11.51 12.74 -14.29
CA TYR A 66 -12.12 13.97 -13.80
C TYR A 66 -11.92 15.15 -14.77
N TRP A 67 -10.70 15.33 -15.30
CA TRP A 67 -10.42 16.38 -16.29
C TRP A 67 -11.21 16.18 -17.58
N ILE A 68 -11.26 14.96 -18.10
CA ILE A 68 -12.07 14.60 -19.28
C ILE A 68 -13.55 14.89 -19.02
N TYR A 69 -14.07 14.52 -17.86
CA TYR A 69 -15.46 14.80 -17.47
C TYR A 69 -15.76 16.30 -17.46
N ARG A 70 -14.87 17.11 -16.87
CA ARG A 70 -15.03 18.58 -16.83
C ARG A 70 -14.99 19.19 -18.22
N TYR A 71 -14.03 18.78 -19.05
CA TYR A 71 -13.94 19.21 -20.44
C TYR A 71 -15.21 18.88 -21.24
N SER A 72 -15.78 17.69 -21.03
CA SER A 72 -17.01 17.27 -21.72
C SER A 72 -18.27 18.00 -21.25
N LYS A 73 -18.26 18.61 -20.05
CA LYS A 73 -19.46 19.23 -19.45
C LYS A 73 -19.47 20.75 -19.52
N MET A 74 -18.32 21.38 -19.76
CA MET A 74 -18.16 22.82 -19.79
C MET A 74 -18.08 23.33 -21.23
N SER A 75 -18.46 24.58 -21.45
CA SER A 75 -18.11 25.27 -22.68
C SER A 75 -16.60 25.57 -22.73
N ASN A 76 -16.07 25.86 -23.92
CA ASN A 76 -14.64 26.15 -24.08
C ASN A 76 -14.17 27.35 -23.26
N GLU A 77 -15.01 28.38 -23.09
CA GLU A 77 -14.67 29.57 -22.30
C GLU A 77 -14.67 29.26 -20.80
N GLU A 78 -15.69 28.57 -20.31
CA GLU A 78 -15.76 28.12 -18.92
C GLU A 78 -14.61 27.19 -18.56
N PHE A 79 -14.19 26.31 -19.48
CA PHE A 79 -13.07 25.41 -19.27
C PHE A 79 -11.72 26.16 -19.20
N ARG A 80 -11.54 27.22 -19.99
CA ARG A 80 -10.34 28.09 -19.89
C ARG A 80 -10.26 28.76 -18.52
N VAL A 81 -11.36 29.35 -18.06
CA VAL A 81 -11.43 29.96 -16.72
C VAL A 81 -11.17 28.92 -15.63
N PHE A 82 -11.75 27.72 -15.77
CA PHE A 82 -11.54 26.62 -14.85
C PHE A 82 -10.06 26.19 -14.77
N ILE A 83 -9.36 26.08 -15.90
CA ILE A 83 -7.93 25.77 -15.93
C ILE A 83 -7.13 26.83 -15.19
N ASP A 84 -7.39 28.11 -15.46
CA ASP A 84 -6.67 29.21 -14.84
C ASP A 84 -6.83 29.21 -13.32
N ASP A 85 -8.05 28.95 -12.82
CA ASP A 85 -8.31 28.87 -11.39
C ASP A 85 -7.65 27.64 -10.75
N GLN A 86 -7.64 26.48 -11.42
CA GLN A 86 -6.91 25.31 -10.94
C GLN A 86 -5.39 25.57 -10.89
N ASN A 87 -4.83 26.25 -11.89
CA ASN A 87 -3.41 26.61 -11.90
C ASN A 87 -3.03 27.53 -10.73
N LYS A 88 -3.89 28.50 -10.38
CA LYS A 88 -3.70 29.34 -9.19
C LYS A 88 -3.68 28.51 -7.91
N VAL A 89 -4.62 27.57 -7.77
CA VAL A 89 -4.68 26.67 -6.61
C VAL A 89 -3.43 25.80 -6.52
N ILE A 90 -3.01 25.19 -7.63
CA ILE A 90 -1.79 24.37 -7.70
C ILE A 90 -0.57 25.20 -7.31
N GLY A 91 -0.44 26.43 -7.82
CA GLY A 91 0.63 27.35 -7.46
C GLY A 91 0.69 27.64 -5.96
N LYS A 92 -0.47 27.87 -5.32
CA LYS A 92 -0.56 28.03 -3.86
C LYS A 92 -0.10 26.77 -3.12
N ARG A 93 -0.58 25.60 -3.53
CA ARG A 93 -0.20 24.31 -2.92
C ARG A 93 1.29 24.02 -3.05
N GLN A 94 1.88 24.26 -4.20
CA GLN A 94 3.31 24.07 -4.43
C GLN A 94 4.16 25.06 -3.62
N ARG A 95 3.73 26.32 -3.51
CA ARG A 95 4.47 27.37 -2.81
C ARG A 95 4.41 27.23 -1.30
N PHE A 96 3.24 26.91 -0.75
CA PHE A 96 3.00 26.90 0.70
C PHE A 96 2.93 25.49 1.29
N GLY A 97 2.86 24.45 0.46
CA GLY A 97 2.65 23.08 0.92
C GLY A 97 1.26 22.85 1.53
N SER A 98 0.30 23.76 1.29
CA SER A 98 -1.09 23.63 1.74
C SER A 98 -1.79 22.47 1.00
N ASP A 99 -2.74 21.80 1.65
CA ASP A 99 -3.57 20.71 1.05
C ASP A 99 -2.80 19.47 0.54
N LEU A 100 -1.55 19.26 0.98
CA LEU A 100 -0.87 18.00 0.72
C LEU A 100 -1.48 16.89 1.59
N TRP A 101 -1.70 15.70 1.02
CA TRP A 101 -2.20 14.51 1.76
C TRP A 101 -1.28 14.07 2.91
N PHE A 102 -0.08 14.66 3.03
CA PHE A 102 0.84 14.37 4.12
C PHE A 102 0.40 15.10 5.40
N PRO A 103 0.12 14.38 6.50
CA PRO A 103 -0.60 14.88 7.68
C PRO A 103 0.17 15.85 8.60
N TRP A 104 1.29 16.43 8.14
CA TRP A 104 2.23 17.19 9.00
C TRP A 104 2.32 18.68 8.63
N LYS A 105 1.59 19.13 7.60
CA LYS A 105 1.54 20.53 7.19
C LYS A 105 0.15 20.90 6.71
N THR A 106 -0.67 21.31 7.65
CA THR A 106 -1.71 22.29 7.39
C THR A 106 -1.76 23.12 8.66
N ASP A 107 -0.73 23.97 8.84
CA ASP A 107 -0.90 25.09 9.74
C ASP A 107 -2.05 25.90 9.16
N ASN A 108 -3.16 25.95 9.90
CA ASN A 108 -4.21 26.92 9.68
C ASN A 108 -3.61 28.28 10.01
N THR A 109 -2.83 28.85 9.11
CA THR A 109 -2.48 30.26 9.20
C THR A 109 -3.74 31.02 8.82
N GLU A 110 -4.57 31.28 9.84
CA GLU A 110 -5.65 32.25 9.76
C GLU A 110 -5.02 33.58 9.30
N GLU A 111 -5.39 34.03 8.10
CA GLU A 111 -5.07 35.39 7.66
C GLU A 111 -5.79 36.36 8.60
N VAL A 112 -5.04 36.90 9.59
CA VAL A 112 -5.49 38.04 10.39
C VAL A 112 -5.65 39.22 9.44
N LYS A 113 -6.91 39.66 9.29
CA LYS A 113 -7.31 40.85 8.53
C LYS A 113 -6.78 42.13 9.14
#